data_AF-A0A2P4XYE0-F1
#
_entry.id   AF-A0A2P4XYE0-F1
#
_cell.length_a   1.000
_cell.length_b   1.000
_cell.length_c   1.000
_cell.angle_alpha   90.00
_cell.angle_beta   90.00
_cell.angle_gamma   90.00
#
_symmetry.space_group_name_H-M   'P 1'
#
loop_
_entity.id
_entity.type
_entity.pdbx_description
1 polymer ?
#
loop_
_entity_poly.entity_id
_entity_poly.type
_entity_poly.pdbx_seq_one_letter_code
_entity_poly.pdbx_strand_id
1 'polypeptide(L)'
;MAFRREVSPLDKMVLKFISKAPRQLDVILTEQTLERSHRILKPAKARTHKAKQEVIRALLRGGRLGDDTLPSSFFHASMTRVEIIGAKISTKFVEMLSKTCPKLHSVNFSGCFRLTDDAIELLLKNCPEIKELNIENCRKLTDATLDHLRKLAPKLQSIDVGGNFNMTIPGITKLIEKHPNHSKFTKVHVSGHPVTDQTIKTIMAKCRKLHSLSVGYCAITDEALIALLKKRESVSRLCLHWNVAIT
;
A
#
# COMPACT_ATOMS: atom_id res chain seq x y z
N MET A 1 -31.13 21.29 24.56
CA MET A 1 -30.00 20.69 23.81
C MET A 1 -30.38 20.61 22.33
N ALA A 2 -29.90 21.52 21.50
CA ALA A 2 -30.20 21.51 20.07
C ALA A 2 -29.38 20.44 19.36
N PHE A 3 -30.05 19.49 18.71
CA PHE A 3 -29.45 18.56 17.74
C PHE A 3 -28.85 19.39 16.59
N ARG A 4 -27.56 19.76 16.67
CA ARG A 4 -26.81 20.14 15.47
C ARG A 4 -26.65 18.87 14.63
N ARG A 5 -27.56 18.66 13.69
CA ARG A 5 -27.30 17.74 12.57
C ARG A 5 -26.04 18.25 11.88
N GLU A 6 -24.94 17.52 12.00
CA GLU A 6 -23.73 17.82 11.22
C GLU A 6 -24.09 17.70 9.73
N VAL A 7 -24.35 18.83 9.08
CA VAL A 7 -24.51 18.87 7.63
C VAL A 7 -23.17 18.47 7.02
N SER A 8 -23.18 17.40 6.21
CA SER A 8 -21.97 16.97 5.52
C SER A 8 -21.49 18.09 4.57
N PRO A 9 -20.18 18.41 4.54
CA PRO A 9 -19.66 19.41 3.61
C PRO A 9 -20.02 19.07 2.16
N LEU A 10 -20.30 20.09 1.34
CA LEU A 10 -20.74 19.95 -0.05
C LEU A 10 -19.82 19.01 -0.84
N ASP A 11 -18.49 19.14 -0.72
CA ASP A 11 -17.52 18.29 -1.42
C ASP A 11 -17.67 16.80 -1.09
N LYS A 12 -18.00 16.48 0.17
CA LYS A 12 -18.24 15.10 0.60
C LYS A 12 -19.54 14.56 -0.01
N MET A 13 -20.57 15.41 -0.15
CA MET A 13 -21.83 15.05 -0.78
C MET A 13 -21.65 14.86 -2.30
N VAL A 14 -20.89 15.74 -2.95
CA VAL A 14 -20.52 15.64 -4.38
C VAL A 14 -19.73 14.36 -4.64
N LEU A 15 -18.65 14.10 -3.91
CA LEU A 15 -17.86 12.87 -4.07
C LEU A 15 -18.69 11.60 -3.75
N LYS A 16 -19.59 11.66 -2.77
CA LYS A 16 -20.51 10.55 -2.48
C LYS A 16 -21.52 10.33 -3.61
N PHE A 17 -22.06 11.40 -4.20
CA PHE A 17 -22.93 11.31 -5.38
C PHE A 17 -22.17 10.72 -6.57
N ILE A 18 -20.96 11.21 -6.84
CA ILE A 18 -20.07 10.72 -7.89
C ILE A 18 -19.79 9.22 -7.73
N SER A 19 -19.47 8.76 -6.51
CA SER A 19 -19.21 7.34 -6.23
C SER A 19 -20.40 6.42 -6.52
N LYS A 20 -21.63 6.96 -6.59
CA LYS A 20 -22.85 6.22 -6.94
C LYS A 20 -23.16 6.22 -8.43
N ALA A 21 -22.47 7.02 -9.24
CA ALA A 21 -22.70 7.17 -10.68
C ALA A 21 -21.52 6.67 -11.52
N PRO A 22 -21.10 5.38 -11.40
CA PRO A 22 -19.85 4.92 -11.98
C PRO A 22 -19.78 4.98 -13.51
N ARG A 23 -20.94 5.00 -14.18
CA ARG A 23 -21.01 5.06 -15.65
C ARG A 23 -20.72 6.46 -16.20
N GLN A 24 -20.93 7.51 -15.41
CA GLN A 24 -20.78 8.92 -15.81
C GLN A 24 -19.51 9.57 -15.24
N LEU A 25 -18.63 8.78 -14.59
CA LEU A 25 -17.45 9.29 -13.88
C LEU A 25 -16.57 10.19 -14.75
N ASP A 26 -16.33 9.82 -16.01
CA ASP A 26 -15.48 10.58 -16.94
C ASP A 26 -16.11 11.93 -17.33
N VAL A 27 -17.45 12.03 -17.28
CA VAL A 27 -18.21 13.26 -17.54
C VAL A 27 -18.27 14.13 -16.28
N ILE A 28 -18.27 13.52 -15.10
CA ILE A 28 -18.43 14.26 -13.83
C ILE A 28 -17.07 14.71 -13.26
N LEU A 29 -16.00 13.91 -13.41
CA LEU A 29 -14.66 14.20 -12.90
C LEU A 29 -13.80 14.99 -13.92
N THR A 30 -14.30 16.13 -14.38
CA THR A 30 -13.49 17.05 -15.20
C THR A 30 -12.57 17.90 -14.31
N GLU A 31 -11.49 18.44 -14.88
CA GLU A 31 -10.65 19.43 -14.18
C GLU A 31 -11.48 20.61 -13.68
N GLN A 32 -12.45 21.08 -14.47
CA GLN A 32 -13.33 22.18 -14.08
C GLN A 32 -14.22 21.83 -12.86
N THR A 33 -14.75 20.61 -12.79
CA THR A 33 -15.55 20.16 -11.63
C THR A 33 -14.68 19.98 -10.39
N LEU A 34 -13.47 19.44 -10.55
CA LEU A 34 -12.53 19.25 -9.44
C LEU A 34 -11.98 20.60 -8.94
N GLU A 35 -11.57 21.50 -9.82
CA GLU A 35 -11.16 22.86 -9.46
C GLU A 35 -12.26 23.60 -8.70
N ARG A 36 -13.52 23.53 -9.15
CA ARG A 36 -14.66 24.15 -8.45
C ARG A 36 -14.84 23.57 -7.04
N SER A 37 -14.69 22.25 -6.87
CA SER A 37 -14.71 21.62 -5.54
C SER A 37 -13.52 22.06 -4.67
N HIS A 38 -12.36 22.28 -5.28
CA HIS A 38 -11.14 22.73 -4.59
C HIS A 38 -11.15 24.23 -4.24
N ARG A 39 -11.87 25.08 -5.00
CA ARG A 39 -12.07 26.51 -4.72
C ARG A 39 -13.03 26.77 -3.54
N ILE A 40 -13.85 25.79 -3.17
CA ILE A 40 -14.90 25.99 -2.15
C ILE A 40 -14.38 25.92 -0.71
N LEU A 41 -13.19 25.35 -0.41
CA LEU A 41 -12.59 25.41 0.95
C LEU A 41 -11.12 24.98 0.98
N LYS A 42 -10.34 25.56 1.91
CA LYS A 42 -8.97 25.15 2.28
C LYS A 42 -8.85 23.61 2.33
N PRO A 43 -8.14 22.98 1.36
CA PRO A 43 -8.16 21.52 1.10
C PRO A 43 -7.48 20.64 2.19
N ALA A 44 -7.12 21.22 3.33
CA ALA A 44 -6.37 20.59 4.40
C ALA A 44 -7.19 19.71 5.36
N LYS A 45 -8.52 19.60 5.20
CA LYS A 45 -9.33 18.77 6.13
C LYS A 45 -9.43 17.33 5.63
N ALA A 46 -8.86 16.41 6.41
CA ALA A 46 -8.92 14.96 6.28
C ALA A 46 -10.31 14.36 5.97
N ARG A 47 -11.40 15.15 6.13
CA ARG A 47 -12.79 14.77 5.86
C ARG A 47 -13.09 14.49 4.37
N THR A 48 -12.28 14.95 3.41
CA THR A 48 -12.47 14.66 1.98
C THR A 48 -11.72 13.40 1.50
N HIS A 49 -10.65 12.96 2.18
CA HIS A 49 -9.88 11.79 1.76
C HIS A 49 -10.73 10.51 1.73
N LYS A 50 -11.62 10.32 2.72
CA LYS A 50 -12.56 9.18 2.72
C LYS A 50 -13.47 9.20 1.49
N ALA A 51 -13.95 10.37 1.09
CA ALA A 51 -14.83 10.50 -0.07
C ALA A 51 -14.07 10.34 -1.39
N LYS A 52 -12.83 10.84 -1.49
CA LYS A 52 -11.93 10.57 -2.62
C LYS A 52 -11.67 9.06 -2.76
N GLN A 53 -11.44 8.36 -1.64
CA GLN A 53 -11.27 6.92 -1.64
C GLN A 53 -12.53 6.16 -2.07
N GLU A 54 -13.74 6.63 -1.74
CA GLU A 54 -14.98 6.04 -2.26
C GLU A 54 -15.11 6.19 -3.79
N VAL A 55 -14.69 7.32 -4.35
CA VAL A 55 -14.64 7.51 -5.80
C VAL A 55 -13.63 6.55 -6.44
N ILE A 56 -12.43 6.43 -5.88
CA ILE A 56 -11.43 5.44 -6.32
C ILE A 56 -12.02 4.02 -6.28
N ARG A 57 -12.69 3.63 -5.18
CA ARG A 57 -13.34 2.32 -5.07
C ARG A 57 -14.44 2.11 -6.12
N ALA A 58 -15.22 3.14 -6.43
CA ALA A 58 -16.21 3.07 -7.49
C ALA A 58 -15.57 2.85 -8.88
N LEU A 59 -14.48 3.56 -9.18
CA LEU A 59 -13.70 3.37 -10.41
C LEU A 59 -13.10 1.97 -10.52
N LEU A 60 -12.56 1.46 -9.41
CA LEU A 60 -12.00 0.12 -9.31
C LEU A 60 -13.07 -0.97 -9.56
N ARG A 61 -14.25 -0.86 -8.94
CA ARG A 61 -15.37 -1.80 -9.19
C ARG A 61 -15.80 -1.82 -10.66
N GLY A 62 -15.65 -0.70 -11.36
CA GLY A 62 -15.94 -0.61 -12.79
C GLY A 62 -14.80 -1.05 -13.71
N GLY A 63 -13.62 -1.39 -13.18
CA GLY A 63 -12.42 -1.71 -13.96
C GLY A 63 -11.87 -0.54 -14.79
N ARG A 64 -12.24 0.70 -14.44
CA ARG A 64 -11.98 1.90 -15.25
C ARG A 64 -10.73 2.67 -14.85
N LEU A 65 -10.10 2.33 -13.73
CA LEU A 65 -8.96 3.08 -13.20
C LEU A 65 -7.66 2.72 -13.93
N GLY A 66 -7.10 3.70 -14.63
CA GLY A 66 -5.79 3.70 -15.26
C GLY A 66 -5.13 5.08 -15.14
N ASP A 67 -4.07 5.31 -15.92
CA ASP A 67 -3.19 6.48 -15.74
C ASP A 67 -3.90 7.84 -15.93
N ASP A 68 -4.82 7.90 -16.88
CA ASP A 68 -5.48 9.15 -17.29
C ASP A 68 -6.89 9.31 -16.69
N THR A 69 -7.33 8.37 -15.86
CA THR A 69 -8.70 8.35 -15.31
C THR A 69 -8.93 9.43 -14.25
N LEU A 70 -7.89 9.76 -13.46
CA LEU A 70 -7.96 10.75 -12.39
C LEU A 70 -6.92 11.85 -12.64
N PRO A 71 -7.34 13.11 -12.84
CA PRO A 71 -6.39 14.20 -13.03
C PRO A 71 -5.64 14.50 -11.73
N SER A 72 -4.49 15.17 -11.82
CA SER A 72 -3.68 15.55 -10.65
C SER A 72 -4.44 16.39 -9.63
N SER A 73 -5.36 17.24 -10.09
CA SER A 73 -6.26 18.04 -9.26
C SER A 73 -7.17 17.19 -8.37
N PHE A 74 -7.41 15.91 -8.70
CA PHE A 74 -8.12 14.99 -7.80
C PHE A 74 -7.32 14.70 -6.54
N PHE A 75 -5.99 14.83 -6.58
CA PHE A 75 -5.10 14.55 -5.46
C PHE A 75 -4.72 15.84 -4.72
N HIS A 76 -4.14 15.72 -3.53
CA HIS A 76 -3.80 16.89 -2.72
C HIS A 76 -2.58 16.65 -1.84
N ALA A 77 -1.73 17.67 -1.66
CA ALA A 77 -0.48 17.57 -0.91
C ALA A 77 -0.63 17.16 0.57
N SER A 78 -1.82 17.26 1.14
CA SER A 78 -2.12 16.80 2.51
C SER A 78 -2.47 15.31 2.59
N MET A 79 -2.61 14.60 1.46
CA MET A 79 -2.95 13.19 1.45
C MET A 79 -1.87 12.37 2.13
N THR A 80 -2.27 11.54 3.08
CA THR A 80 -1.39 10.62 3.82
C THR A 80 -1.65 9.15 3.49
N ARG A 81 -2.77 8.84 2.85
CA ARG A 81 -3.17 7.47 2.50
C ARG A 81 -3.82 7.41 1.12
N VAL A 82 -3.49 6.37 0.37
CA VAL A 82 -4.10 6.04 -0.93
C VAL A 82 -4.17 4.53 -1.11
N GLU A 83 -5.34 4.03 -1.54
CA GLU A 83 -5.55 2.61 -1.84
C GLU A 83 -6.04 2.47 -3.29
N ILE A 84 -5.21 1.92 -4.17
CA ILE A 84 -5.51 1.68 -5.58
C ILE A 84 -5.15 0.22 -5.88
N ILE A 85 -6.16 -0.66 -5.87
CA ILE A 85 -5.96 -2.11 -5.88
C ILE A 85 -6.43 -2.68 -7.21
N GLY A 86 -5.59 -3.44 -7.91
CA GLY A 86 -5.95 -4.13 -9.17
C GLY A 86 -6.14 -3.19 -10.37
N ALA A 87 -5.66 -1.95 -10.29
CA ALA A 87 -5.82 -0.97 -11.35
C ALA A 87 -4.79 -1.14 -12.48
N LYS A 88 -5.11 -0.63 -13.68
CA LYS A 88 -4.21 -0.62 -14.83
C LYS A 88 -3.31 0.62 -14.84
N ILE A 89 -2.70 0.92 -13.69
CA ILE A 89 -1.81 2.08 -13.51
C ILE A 89 -0.34 1.73 -13.78
N SER A 90 0.42 2.67 -14.32
CA SER A 90 1.84 2.55 -14.65
C SER A 90 2.69 3.59 -13.89
N THR A 91 3.98 3.65 -14.22
CA THR A 91 4.92 4.67 -13.75
C THR A 91 4.38 6.10 -13.93
N LYS A 92 3.66 6.38 -15.02
CA LYS A 92 3.08 7.71 -15.29
C LYS A 92 2.14 8.17 -14.17
N PHE A 93 1.24 7.28 -13.73
CA PHE A 93 0.31 7.58 -12.65
C PHE A 93 1.03 7.77 -11.32
N VAL A 94 1.98 6.89 -11.01
CA VAL A 94 2.75 6.95 -9.75
C VAL A 94 3.61 8.22 -9.68
N GLU A 95 4.19 8.65 -10.81
CA GLU A 95 4.92 9.90 -10.90
C GLU A 95 4.02 11.10 -10.59
N MET A 96 2.87 11.22 -11.27
CA MET A 96 1.90 12.29 -11.02
C MET A 96 1.43 12.29 -9.57
N LEU A 97 1.05 11.12 -9.04
CA LEU A 97 0.53 10.98 -7.69
C LEU A 97 1.58 11.38 -6.65
N SER A 98 2.80 10.87 -6.77
CA SER A 98 3.87 11.06 -5.79
C SER A 98 4.37 12.51 -5.76
N LYS A 99 4.42 13.19 -6.91
CA LYS A 99 4.68 14.65 -6.98
C LYS A 99 3.56 15.46 -6.33
N THR A 100 2.31 15.02 -6.48
CA THR A 100 1.14 15.74 -5.94
C THR A 100 0.93 15.48 -4.44
N CYS A 101 1.32 14.31 -3.94
CA CYS A 101 1.08 13.85 -2.56
C CYS A 101 2.39 13.51 -1.81
N PRO A 102 3.30 14.46 -1.56
CA PRO A 102 4.59 14.17 -0.93
C PRO A 102 4.50 13.67 0.53
N LYS A 103 3.34 13.82 1.18
CA LYS A 103 3.09 13.41 2.57
C LYS A 103 2.46 12.02 2.71
N LEU A 104 2.54 11.17 1.70
CA LEU A 104 2.01 9.81 1.78
C LEU A 104 2.74 9.00 2.86
N HIS A 105 1.96 8.35 3.71
CA HIS A 105 2.41 7.47 4.78
C HIS A 105 1.97 6.02 4.53
N SER A 106 0.82 5.81 3.89
CA SER A 106 0.23 4.49 3.65
C SER A 106 -0.21 4.38 2.19
N VAL A 107 0.44 3.50 1.45
CA VAL A 107 0.19 3.29 0.02
C VAL A 107 -0.13 1.83 -0.20
N ASN A 108 -1.29 1.57 -0.82
CA ASN A 108 -1.65 0.23 -1.26
C ASN A 108 -1.85 0.22 -2.77
N PHE A 109 -0.97 -0.49 -3.47
CA PHE A 109 -0.98 -0.73 -4.91
C PHE A 109 -1.12 -2.21 -5.27
N SER A 110 -1.64 -3.04 -4.35
CA SER A 110 -1.72 -4.48 -4.60
C SER A 110 -2.49 -4.82 -5.89
N GLY A 111 -2.00 -5.81 -6.63
CA GLY A 111 -2.58 -6.24 -7.91
C GLY A 111 -2.39 -5.27 -9.08
N CYS A 112 -1.69 -4.14 -8.91
CA CYS A 112 -1.38 -3.23 -10.02
C CYS A 112 -0.23 -3.79 -10.88
N PHE A 113 -0.56 -4.75 -11.75
CA PHE A 113 0.39 -5.57 -12.54
C PHE A 113 1.24 -4.80 -13.57
N ARG A 114 0.99 -3.51 -13.79
CA ARG A 114 1.73 -2.66 -14.72
C ARG A 114 2.85 -1.85 -14.06
N LEU A 115 2.91 -1.83 -12.73
CA LEU A 115 3.96 -1.10 -12.00
C LEU A 115 5.34 -1.73 -12.20
N THR A 116 6.36 -0.90 -12.36
CA THR A 116 7.77 -1.32 -12.50
C THR A 116 8.59 -0.84 -11.31
N ASP A 117 9.84 -1.32 -11.21
CA ASP A 117 10.76 -0.89 -10.15
C ASP A 117 10.99 0.63 -10.15
N ASP A 118 11.01 1.27 -11.34
CA ASP A 118 11.12 2.73 -11.49
C ASP A 118 9.94 3.47 -10.87
N ALA A 119 8.72 2.93 -11.00
CA ALA A 119 7.54 3.52 -10.39
C ALA A 119 7.66 3.55 -8.86
N ILE A 120 8.16 2.46 -8.28
CA ILE A 120 8.38 2.38 -6.83
C ILE A 120 9.55 3.28 -6.41
N GLU A 121 10.62 3.37 -7.20
CA GLU A 121 11.72 4.29 -6.92
C GLU A 121 11.24 5.75 -6.86
N LEU A 122 10.47 6.19 -7.86
CA LEU A 122 9.89 7.53 -7.91
C LEU A 122 8.97 7.81 -6.73
N LEU A 123 8.11 6.84 -6.38
CA LEU A 123 7.24 6.93 -5.20
C LEU A 123 8.08 7.18 -3.94
N LEU A 124 9.12 6.40 -3.71
CA LEU A 124 9.94 6.49 -2.50
C LEU A 124 10.77 7.79 -2.45
N LYS A 125 11.30 8.25 -3.60
CA LYS A 125 12.02 9.53 -3.69
C LYS A 125 11.12 10.73 -3.34
N ASN A 126 9.89 10.73 -3.86
CA ASN A 126 8.96 11.85 -3.69
C ASN A 126 8.16 11.77 -2.38
N CYS A 127 8.05 10.59 -1.77
CA CYS A 127 7.28 10.35 -0.54
C CYS A 127 8.14 9.67 0.55
N PRO A 128 9.13 10.36 1.14
CA PRO A 128 10.06 9.78 2.12
C PRO A 128 9.42 9.42 3.47
N GLU A 129 8.17 9.83 3.70
CA GLU A 129 7.40 9.58 4.93
C GLU A 129 6.60 8.25 4.90
N ILE A 130 6.74 7.44 3.85
CA ILE A 130 6.04 6.16 3.73
C ILE A 130 6.42 5.23 4.90
N LYS A 131 5.39 4.74 5.59
CA LYS A 131 5.44 3.80 6.70
C LYS A 131 4.81 2.46 6.34
N GLU A 132 3.79 2.46 5.50
CA GLU A 132 3.06 1.27 5.07
C GLU A 132 3.05 1.22 3.54
N LEU A 133 3.61 0.15 2.98
CA LEU A 133 3.56 -0.10 1.55
C LEU A 133 3.02 -1.51 1.30
N ASN A 134 1.97 -1.60 0.49
CA ASN A 134 1.48 -2.85 -0.05
C ASN A 134 1.62 -2.85 -1.57
N ILE A 135 2.44 -3.78 -2.07
CA ILE A 135 2.72 -4.02 -3.49
C ILE A 135 2.57 -5.52 -3.80
N GLU A 136 1.68 -6.20 -3.09
CA GLU A 136 1.33 -7.59 -3.30
C GLU A 136 0.83 -7.83 -4.74
N ASN A 137 1.20 -8.95 -5.36
CA ASN A 137 0.76 -9.35 -6.71
C ASN A 137 1.07 -8.31 -7.82
N CYS A 138 2.10 -7.48 -7.65
CA CYS A 138 2.64 -6.56 -8.65
C CYS A 138 3.75 -7.25 -9.48
N ARG A 139 3.34 -8.15 -10.37
CA ARG A 139 4.19 -9.17 -11.05
C ARG A 139 5.41 -8.67 -11.84
N LYS A 140 5.53 -7.37 -12.11
CA LYS A 140 6.66 -6.77 -12.83
C LYS A 140 7.76 -6.23 -11.91
N LEU A 141 7.53 -6.21 -10.60
CA LEU A 141 8.51 -5.76 -9.62
C LEU A 141 9.54 -6.86 -9.33
N THR A 142 10.79 -6.45 -9.13
CA THR A 142 11.92 -7.34 -8.92
C THR A 142 12.67 -7.02 -7.64
N ASP A 143 13.79 -7.70 -7.40
CA ASP A 143 14.71 -7.38 -6.30
C ASP A 143 15.23 -5.94 -6.33
N ALA A 144 15.16 -5.24 -7.48
CA ALA A 144 15.49 -3.81 -7.55
C ALA A 144 14.55 -2.97 -6.66
N THR A 145 13.24 -3.26 -6.64
CA THR A 145 12.30 -2.64 -5.70
C THR A 145 12.71 -2.89 -4.25
N LEU A 146 13.18 -4.10 -3.90
CA LEU A 146 13.62 -4.41 -2.54
C LEU A 146 14.86 -3.57 -2.14
N ASP A 147 15.80 -3.38 -3.06
CA ASP A 147 16.94 -2.51 -2.84
C ASP A 147 16.54 -1.02 -2.75
N HIS A 148 15.54 -0.58 -3.51
CA HIS A 148 14.96 0.76 -3.38
C HIS A 148 14.31 0.97 -2.02
N LEU A 149 13.50 0.02 -1.52
CA LEU A 149 12.89 0.09 -0.19
C LEU A 149 13.95 0.25 0.89
N ARG A 150 15.02 -0.55 0.83
CA ARG A 150 16.12 -0.48 1.79
C ARG A 150 16.84 0.87 1.79
N LYS A 151 17.01 1.50 0.63
CA LYS A 151 17.78 2.75 0.47
C LYS A 151 16.93 4.01 0.66
N LEU A 152 15.67 3.98 0.25
CA LEU A 152 14.84 5.17 0.03
C LEU A 152 13.61 5.22 0.95
N ALA A 153 13.32 4.18 1.74
CA ALA A 153 12.17 4.14 2.65
C ALA A 153 12.59 4.08 4.14
N PRO A 154 13.31 5.08 4.68
CA PRO A 154 13.89 5.01 6.04
C PRO A 154 12.83 4.92 7.15
N LYS A 155 11.57 5.21 6.86
CA LYS A 155 10.45 5.19 7.82
C LYS A 155 9.53 3.98 7.67
N LEU A 156 9.82 3.05 6.76
CA LEU A 156 9.00 1.87 6.49
C LEU A 156 8.83 1.01 7.76
N GLN A 157 7.61 0.56 8.01
CA GLN A 157 7.21 -0.25 9.18
C GLN A 157 6.33 -1.43 8.77
N SER A 158 5.50 -1.29 7.75
CA SER A 158 4.66 -2.35 7.21
C SER A 158 4.98 -2.56 5.75
N ILE A 159 5.35 -3.79 5.39
CA ILE A 159 5.63 -4.17 4.01
C ILE A 159 4.84 -5.43 3.63
N ASP A 160 4.24 -5.37 2.45
CA ASP A 160 3.52 -6.48 1.85
C ASP A 160 4.03 -6.66 0.41
N VAL A 161 4.77 -7.74 0.18
CA VAL A 161 5.34 -8.10 -1.13
C VAL A 161 4.83 -9.46 -1.62
N GLY A 162 3.77 -10.00 -1.01
CA GLY A 162 3.28 -11.35 -1.33
C GLY A 162 2.95 -11.55 -2.81
N GLY A 163 3.14 -12.76 -3.33
CA GLY A 163 2.78 -13.12 -4.71
C GLY A 163 3.59 -12.43 -5.81
N ASN A 164 4.71 -11.80 -5.48
CA ASN A 164 5.65 -11.22 -6.45
C ASN A 164 6.72 -12.25 -6.85
N PHE A 165 6.40 -13.12 -7.79
CA PHE A 165 7.28 -14.23 -8.20
C PHE A 165 8.66 -13.80 -8.76
N ASN A 166 8.82 -12.54 -9.15
CA ASN A 166 10.08 -11.97 -9.64
C ASN A 166 10.94 -11.35 -8.53
N MET A 167 10.47 -11.37 -7.28
CA MET A 167 11.25 -11.04 -6.08
C MET A 167 11.76 -12.33 -5.44
N THR A 168 13.05 -12.39 -5.14
CA THR A 168 13.67 -13.60 -4.61
C THR A 168 13.66 -13.61 -3.08
N ILE A 169 13.59 -14.80 -2.48
CA ILE A 169 13.71 -14.95 -1.02
C ILE A 169 15.06 -14.42 -0.48
N PRO A 170 16.21 -14.65 -1.13
CA PRO A 170 17.45 -13.98 -0.75
C PRO A 170 17.34 -12.45 -0.76
N GLY A 171 16.69 -11.87 -1.77
CA GLY A 171 16.42 -10.43 -1.86
C GLY A 171 15.56 -9.92 -0.69
N ILE A 172 14.46 -10.62 -0.39
CA ILE A 172 13.56 -10.30 0.73
C ILE A 172 14.29 -10.44 2.07
N THR A 173 15.06 -11.50 2.25
CA THR A 173 15.86 -11.73 3.47
C THR A 173 16.86 -10.60 3.68
N LYS A 174 17.58 -10.20 2.61
CA LYS A 174 18.53 -9.08 2.62
C LYS A 174 17.84 -7.75 2.94
N LEU A 175 16.64 -7.51 2.41
CA LEU A 175 15.82 -6.34 2.78
C LEU A 175 15.58 -6.33 4.29
N ILE A 176 14.99 -7.38 4.86
CA ILE A 176 14.70 -7.45 6.30
C ILE A 176 15.97 -7.33 7.15
N GLU A 177 17.04 -8.00 6.74
CA GLU A 177 18.30 -8.02 7.48
C GLU A 177 18.94 -6.63 7.55
N LYS A 178 18.99 -5.92 6.41
CA LYS A 178 19.79 -4.70 6.23
C LYS A 178 18.98 -3.41 6.19
N HIS A 179 17.66 -3.46 6.27
CA HIS A 179 16.84 -2.24 6.29
C HIS A 179 17.12 -1.41 7.56
N PRO A 180 17.42 -0.11 7.45
CA PRO A 180 17.81 0.72 8.60
C PRO A 180 16.73 0.79 9.69
N ASN A 181 15.45 0.65 9.30
CA ASN A 181 14.30 0.67 10.20
C ASN A 181 13.74 -0.72 10.56
N HIS A 182 14.46 -1.81 10.26
CA HIS A 182 13.96 -3.18 10.43
C HIS A 182 13.40 -3.48 11.84
N SER A 183 13.96 -2.91 12.91
CA SER A 183 13.51 -3.10 14.29
C SER A 183 12.13 -2.50 14.58
N LYS A 184 11.68 -1.55 13.75
CA LYS A 184 10.36 -0.93 13.82
C LYS A 184 9.35 -1.61 12.89
N PHE A 185 9.73 -2.65 12.15
CA PHE A 185 8.78 -3.37 11.32
C PHE A 185 7.71 -4.02 12.19
N THR A 186 6.46 -3.74 11.85
CA THR A 186 5.24 -4.11 12.56
C THR A 186 4.44 -5.16 11.80
N LYS A 187 4.47 -5.10 10.46
CA LYS A 187 3.85 -6.09 9.56
C LYS A 187 4.83 -6.49 8.46
N VAL A 188 4.96 -7.80 8.23
CA VAL A 188 5.70 -8.38 7.11
C VAL A 188 4.82 -9.44 6.44
N HIS A 189 4.56 -9.31 5.15
CA HIS A 189 3.88 -10.33 4.35
C HIS A 189 4.75 -10.71 3.15
N VAL A 190 5.11 -11.99 3.09
CA VAL A 190 6.02 -12.56 2.08
C VAL A 190 5.49 -13.88 1.51
N SER A 191 4.18 -14.11 1.59
CA SER A 191 3.56 -15.34 1.05
C SER A 191 3.73 -15.44 -0.47
N GLY A 192 3.70 -16.67 -1.00
CA GLY A 192 3.87 -16.92 -2.44
C GLY A 192 5.33 -16.92 -2.91
N HIS A 193 6.27 -16.94 -1.98
CA HIS A 193 7.70 -17.14 -2.24
C HIS A 193 8.15 -18.40 -1.49
N PRO A 194 9.23 -19.09 -1.91
CA PRO A 194 9.74 -20.28 -1.23
C PRO A 194 10.42 -19.95 0.11
N VAL A 195 9.65 -19.45 1.08
CA VAL A 195 10.16 -18.96 2.37
C VAL A 195 10.83 -20.10 3.12
N THR A 196 12.03 -19.84 3.61
CA THR A 196 12.87 -20.78 4.35
C THR A 196 12.87 -20.49 5.84
N ASP A 197 13.20 -21.49 6.67
CA ASP A 197 13.40 -21.33 8.11
C ASP A 197 14.42 -20.22 8.45
N GLN A 198 15.46 -20.05 7.62
CA GLN A 198 16.44 -18.99 7.80
C GLN A 198 15.84 -17.58 7.61
N THR A 199 14.93 -17.44 6.65
CA THR A 199 14.21 -16.18 6.41
C THR A 199 13.36 -15.82 7.63
N ILE A 200 12.63 -16.80 8.17
CA ILE A 200 11.83 -16.66 9.38
C ILE A 200 12.71 -16.29 10.57
N LYS A 201 13.80 -17.02 10.81
CA LYS A 201 14.76 -16.71 11.88
C LYS A 201 15.28 -15.26 11.75
N THR A 202 15.55 -14.80 10.53
CA THR A 202 16.01 -13.43 10.27
C THR A 202 14.93 -12.40 10.62
N ILE A 203 13.69 -12.58 10.14
CA ILE A 203 12.55 -11.73 10.50
C ILE A 203 12.37 -11.65 12.03
N MET A 204 12.42 -12.80 12.69
CA MET A 204 12.25 -12.91 14.14
C MET A 204 13.41 -12.31 14.93
N ALA A 205 14.63 -12.33 14.41
CA ALA A 205 15.78 -11.70 15.05
C ALA A 205 15.78 -10.17 14.88
N LYS A 206 15.38 -9.67 13.71
CA LYS A 206 15.54 -8.26 13.32
C LYS A 206 14.31 -7.41 13.66
N CYS A 207 13.10 -7.89 13.37
CA CYS A 207 11.89 -7.07 13.41
C CYS A 207 11.25 -6.97 14.79
N ARG A 208 11.90 -6.37 15.80
CA ARG A 208 11.49 -6.43 17.23
C ARG A 208 10.06 -5.98 17.54
N LYS A 209 9.46 -5.11 16.73
CA LYS A 209 8.07 -4.65 16.88
C LYS A 209 7.04 -5.43 16.06
N LEU A 210 7.43 -6.53 15.43
CA LEU A 210 6.55 -7.31 14.56
C LEU A 210 5.38 -7.88 15.35
N HIS A 211 4.16 -7.58 14.89
CA HIS A 211 2.92 -8.09 15.45
C HIS A 211 2.01 -8.75 14.40
N SER A 212 2.32 -8.61 13.10
CA SER A 212 1.66 -9.31 12.01
C SER A 212 2.68 -9.95 11.08
N LEU A 213 2.64 -11.27 10.94
CA LEU A 213 3.45 -12.03 9.99
C LEU A 213 2.55 -12.89 9.10
N SER A 214 2.72 -12.76 7.79
CA SER A 214 2.04 -13.61 6.81
C SER A 214 3.07 -14.34 5.95
N VAL A 215 3.08 -15.67 6.09
CA VAL A 215 4.00 -16.60 5.41
C VAL A 215 3.20 -17.81 4.95
N GLY A 216 2.70 -17.73 3.72
CA GLY A 216 1.98 -18.81 3.06
C GLY A 216 2.70 -19.29 1.80
N TYR A 217 2.43 -20.54 1.40
CA TYR A 217 3.15 -21.23 0.33
C TYR A 217 4.64 -21.38 0.64
N CYS A 218 4.96 -21.97 1.79
CA CYS A 218 6.34 -22.15 2.22
C CYS A 218 6.66 -23.56 2.75
N ALA A 219 7.95 -23.86 2.79
CA ALA A 219 8.50 -25.11 3.31
C ALA A 219 9.00 -24.92 4.76
N ILE A 220 8.18 -24.26 5.58
CA ILE A 220 8.50 -24.05 7.01
C ILE A 220 8.23 -25.33 7.77
N THR A 221 9.17 -25.71 8.63
CA THR A 221 9.05 -26.87 9.53
C THR A 221 8.27 -26.53 10.81
N ASP A 222 7.65 -27.53 11.42
CA ASP A 222 6.94 -27.37 12.70
C ASP A 222 7.89 -26.89 13.81
N GLU A 223 9.15 -27.34 13.82
CA GLU A 223 10.17 -26.89 14.77
C GLU A 223 10.46 -25.39 14.62
N ALA A 224 10.59 -24.90 13.38
CA ALA A 224 10.81 -23.48 13.11
C ALA A 224 9.60 -22.64 13.53
N LEU A 225 8.39 -23.15 13.32
CA LEU A 225 7.16 -22.49 13.72
C LEU A 225 6.97 -22.47 15.25
N ILE A 226 7.25 -23.57 15.94
CA ILE A 226 7.23 -23.65 17.40
C ILE A 226 8.28 -22.70 17.99
N ALA A 227 9.48 -22.67 17.42
CA ALA A 227 10.54 -21.75 17.84
C ALA A 227 10.14 -20.28 17.65
N LEU A 228 9.38 -19.98 16.59
CA LEU A 228 8.80 -18.66 16.34
C LEU A 228 7.81 -18.28 17.45
N LEU A 229 6.84 -19.15 17.75
CA LEU A 229 5.77 -18.90 18.70
C LEU A 229 6.29 -18.78 20.14
N LYS A 230 7.25 -19.62 20.55
CA LYS A 230 7.83 -19.59 21.90
C LYS A 230 8.64 -18.33 22.20
N LYS A 231 9.26 -17.71 21.20
CA LYS A 231 10.19 -16.59 21.39
C LYS A 231 9.54 -15.21 21.30
N ARG A 232 8.27 -15.11 20.90
CA ARG A 232 7.64 -13.81 20.62
C ARG A 232 6.16 -13.73 20.93
N GLU A 233 5.88 -13.24 22.13
CA GLU A 233 4.55 -12.83 22.58
C GLU A 233 3.99 -11.63 21.79
N SER A 234 4.85 -10.83 21.14
CA SER A 234 4.41 -9.66 20.38
C SER A 234 3.68 -9.99 19.08
N VAL A 235 3.80 -11.22 18.56
CA VAL A 235 3.12 -11.64 17.33
C VAL A 235 1.65 -11.97 17.61
N SER A 236 0.79 -10.97 17.42
CA SER A 236 -0.67 -11.12 17.60
C SER A 236 -1.40 -11.73 16.40
N ARG A 237 -0.80 -11.69 15.21
CA ARG A 237 -1.39 -12.19 13.97
C ARG A 237 -0.35 -12.98 13.19
N LEU A 238 -0.63 -14.27 13.02
CA LEU A 238 0.17 -15.18 12.22
C LEU A 238 -0.73 -15.83 11.17
N CYS A 239 -0.40 -15.66 9.89
CA CYS A 239 -1.13 -16.25 8.78
C CYS A 239 -0.23 -17.26 8.06
N LEU A 240 -0.62 -18.54 8.09
CA LEU A 240 0.14 -19.70 7.60
C LEU A 240 -0.64 -20.49 6.54
N HIS A 241 -1.20 -19.80 5.53
CA HIS A 241 -2.05 -20.47 4.55
C HIS A 241 -1.23 -21.23 3.50
N TRP A 242 -1.77 -22.37 3.03
CA TRP A 242 -1.14 -23.22 2.00
C TRP A 242 0.28 -23.66 2.35
N ASN A 243 0.46 -24.26 3.52
CA ASN A 243 1.71 -24.88 3.94
C ASN A 243 1.57 -26.40 3.91
N VAL A 244 2.41 -27.06 3.11
CA VAL A 244 2.33 -28.51 2.89
C VAL A 244 3.23 -29.29 3.86
N ALA A 245 4.17 -28.59 4.50
CA ALA A 245 5.18 -29.16 5.41
C ALA A 245 4.84 -28.99 6.90
N ILE A 246 3.75 -28.28 7.23
CA ILE A 246 3.24 -28.14 8.60
C ILE A 246 2.30 -29.32 8.84
N THR A 247 2.57 -30.12 9.86
CA THR A 247 1.78 -31.33 10.18
C THR A 247 0.94 -31.16 11.43
#